data_AF-A0A7X9KY11-F1
#
_entry.id   AF-A0A7X9KY11-F1
#
_cell.length_a   1.000
_cell.length_b   1.000
_cell.length_c   1.000
_cell.angle_alpha   90.00
_cell.angle_beta   90.00
_cell.angle_gamma   90.00
#
_symmetry.space_group_name_H-M   'P 1'
#
loop_
_entity.id
_entity.type
_entity.pdbx_description
1 polymer ?
#
loop_
_entity_poly.entity_id
_entity_poly.type
_entity_poly.pdbx_seq_one_letter_code
_entity_poly.pdbx_strand_id
1 'polypeptide(L)' 'FKLKVKDTKGFEFSQVTAGGLICSQFNPITMESYKIKGLYCVGEILNVDGDCGGFNLLFAFKTGYNAGVNAAKSLIL' A
#
# COMPACT_ATOMS: atom_id res chain seq x y z
N PHE A 1 -37.78 6.46 -6.37
CA PHE A 1 -37.31 5.41 -7.30
C PHE A 1 -36.51 4.38 -6.53
N LYS A 2 -36.69 3.07 -6.75
CA LYS A 2 -35.94 2.00 -6.08
C LYS A 2 -35.17 1.20 -7.13
N LEU A 3 -33.88 0.98 -6.90
CA LEU A 3 -32.97 0.28 -7.81
C LEU A 3 -32.49 -1.02 -7.13
N LYS A 4 -32.65 -2.16 -7.79
CA LYS A 4 -32.15 -3.45 -7.29
C LYS A 4 -30.71 -3.65 -7.76
N VAL A 5 -29.75 -3.51 -6.85
CA VAL A 5 -28.33 -3.81 -7.10
C VAL A 5 -28.15 -5.33 -7.14
N LYS A 6 -27.43 -5.82 -8.15
CA LYS A 6 -27.12 -7.25 -8.31
C LYS A 6 -25.72 -7.60 -7.83
N ASP A 7 -24.73 -6.82 -8.26
CA ASP A 7 -23.31 -7.03 -7.93
C ASP A 7 -22.47 -5.80 -8.34
N THR A 8 -21.16 -5.85 -8.07
CA THR A 8 -20.15 -4.93 -8.58
C THR A 8 -19.67 -5.33 -9.98
N LYS A 9 -18.88 -4.46 -10.63
CA LYS A 9 -18.27 -4.76 -11.94
C LYS A 9 -17.00 -5.62 -11.84
N GLY A 10 -16.53 -5.95 -10.63
CA GLY A 10 -15.30 -6.70 -10.42
C GLY A 10 -14.01 -5.89 -10.67
N PHE A 11 -12.88 -6.58 -10.54
CA PHE A 11 -11.53 -6.00 -10.51
C PHE A 11 -11.16 -5.15 -11.73
N GLU A 12 -11.56 -5.55 -12.94
CA GLU A 12 -11.23 -4.83 -14.18
C GLU A 12 -11.74 -3.37 -14.16
N PHE A 13 -12.81 -3.12 -13.40
CA PHE A 13 -13.43 -1.80 -13.27
C PHE A 13 -13.16 -1.14 -11.92
N SER A 14 -12.39 -1.79 -11.03
CA SER A 14 -12.00 -1.23 -9.74
C SER A 14 -10.86 -0.24 -9.89
N GLN A 15 -10.90 0.86 -9.13
CA GLN A 15 -9.82 1.86 -9.11
C GLN A 15 -8.70 1.53 -8.13
N VAL A 16 -9.00 0.70 -7.13
CA VAL A 16 -8.08 0.29 -6.06
C VAL A 16 -8.45 -1.13 -5.61
N THR A 17 -7.47 -1.85 -5.08
CA THR A 17 -7.62 -3.15 -4.44
C THR A 17 -7.74 -2.98 -2.93
N ALA A 18 -8.84 -3.46 -2.35
CA ALA A 18 -8.94 -3.63 -0.90
C ALA A 18 -8.27 -4.94 -0.48
N GLY A 19 -7.44 -4.92 0.56
CA GLY A 19 -6.60 -6.05 0.95
C GLY A 19 -5.11 -5.83 0.66
N GLY A 20 -4.30 -6.86 0.87
CA GLY A 20 -2.86 -6.84 0.58
C GLY A 20 -2.01 -7.45 1.69
N LEU A 21 -0.73 -7.10 1.71
CA LEU A 21 0.21 -7.55 2.74
C LEU A 21 -0.12 -6.90 4.10
N ILE A 22 -0.13 -7.70 5.16
CA ILE A 22 -0.48 -7.26 6.52
C ILE A 22 0.53 -6.21 6.98
N CYS A 23 0.07 -4.98 7.23
CA CYS A 23 0.92 -3.84 7.57
C CYS A 23 1.75 -4.05 8.84
N SER A 24 1.26 -4.83 9.83
CA SER A 24 2.00 -5.12 11.06
C SER A 24 3.26 -5.96 10.85
N GLN A 25 3.47 -6.51 9.64
CA GLN A 25 4.69 -7.23 9.27
C GLN A 25 5.81 -6.30 8.77
N PHE A 26 5.53 -5.00 8.65
CA PHE A 26 6.44 -3.99 8.13
C PHE A 26 6.59 -2.85 9.12
N ASN A 27 7.77 -2.27 9.17
CA ASN A 27 8.02 -1.07 9.96
C ASN A 27 7.33 0.14 9.31
N PRO A 28 6.44 0.87 10.01
CA PRO A 28 5.68 1.96 9.40
C PRO A 28 6.52 3.20 9.04
N ILE A 29 7.74 3.31 9.58
CA ILE A 29 8.66 4.42 9.31
C ILE A 29 9.57 4.08 8.13
N THR A 30 10.15 2.88 8.13
CA THR A 30 11.15 2.47 7.13
C THR A 30 10.57 1.68 5.96
N MET A 31 9.37 1.13 6.12
CA MET A 31 8.71 0.18 5.23
C MET A 31 9.42 -1.19 5.09
N GLU A 32 10.45 -1.45 5.90
CA GLU A 32 11.17 -2.72 5.88
C GLU A 32 10.36 -3.83 6.56
N SER A 33 10.43 -5.04 6.02
CA SER A 33 9.85 -6.23 6.64
C SER A 33 10.53 -6.53 7.97
N TYR A 34 9.73 -6.82 9.00
CA TYR A 34 10.26 -7.35 10.27
C TYR A 34 10.79 -8.79 10.15
N LYS A 35 10.45 -9.51 9.06
CA LYS A 35 10.81 -10.93 8.87
C LYS A 35 11.98 -11.11 7.91
N ILE A 36 12.13 -10.25 6.91
CA ILE A 36 13.12 -10.40 5.84
C ILE A 36 13.90 -9.09 5.73
N LYS A 37 15.15 -9.11 6.20
CA LYS A 37 16.05 -7.94 6.12
C LYS A 37 16.28 -7.55 4.66
N GLY A 38 16.22 -6.26 4.37
CA GLY A 38 16.40 -5.70 3.03
C GLY A 38 15.17 -5.83 2.11
N LEU A 39 14.07 -6.43 2.57
CA LEU A 39 12.80 -6.44 1.85
C LEU A 39 11.93 -5.26 2.30
N TYR A 40 11.47 -4.46 1.33
CA TYR A 40 10.58 -3.32 1.56
C TYR A 40 9.30 -3.47 0.73
N CYS A 41 8.16 -3.06 1.29
CA CYS A 41 6.87 -3.03 0.57
C CYS A 41 6.22 -1.67 0.71
N VAL A 42 5.62 -1.16 -0.37
CA VAL A 42 5.10 0.21 -0.47
C VAL A 42 3.85 0.26 -1.34
N GLY A 43 3.03 1.30 -1.16
CA GLY A 43 1.82 1.51 -1.97
C GLY A 43 0.79 0.39 -1.85
N GLU A 44 0.03 0.21 -2.92
CA GLU A 44 -1.18 -0.63 -2.98
C GLU A 44 -0.95 -2.12 -2.71
N ILE A 45 0.30 -2.60 -2.66
CA ILE A 45 0.58 -3.99 -2.26
C ILE A 45 0.37 -4.21 -0.76
N LEU A 46 0.40 -3.15 0.05
CA LEU A 46 0.09 -3.19 1.47
C LEU A 46 -1.42 -3.16 1.67
N ASN A 47 -1.90 -3.75 2.77
CA ASN A 47 -3.30 -3.75 3.16
C ASN A 47 -3.79 -2.36 3.64
N VAL A 48 -3.79 -1.40 2.73
CA VAL A 48 -4.25 -0.02 2.92
C VAL A 48 -4.88 0.46 1.62
N ASP A 49 -6.17 0.76 1.69
CA ASP A 49 -6.94 1.41 0.64
C ASP A 49 -7.70 2.60 1.22
N GLY A 50 -7.75 3.69 0.47
CA GLY A 50 -8.49 4.90 0.83
C GLY A 50 -9.55 5.26 -0.21
N ASP A 51 -10.44 6.18 0.17
CA ASP A 51 -11.46 6.72 -0.73
C ASP A 51 -10.86 7.39 -1.96
N CYS A 52 -11.68 7.61 -2.99
CA CYS A 52 -11.29 8.43 -4.13
C CYS A 52 -11.06 9.89 -3.70
N GLY A 53 -10.02 10.52 -4.25
CA GLY A 53 -9.60 11.88 -3.84
C GLY A 53 -8.09 12.07 -3.71
N GLY A 54 -7.28 11.11 -4.17
CA GLY A 54 -5.81 11.19 -4.17
C GLY A 54 -5.12 10.55 -2.96
N PHE A 55 -5.88 9.98 -2.02
CA PHE A 55 -5.32 9.34 -0.82
C PHE A 55 -4.42 8.14 -1.15
N ASN A 56 -4.83 7.27 -2.09
CA ASN A 56 -4.03 6.11 -2.51
C ASN A 56 -2.72 6.53 -3.18
N LEU A 57 -2.73 7.59 -3.99
CA LEU A 57 -1.52 8.14 -4.60
C LEU A 57 -0.59 8.75 -3.55
N LEU A 58 -1.14 9.53 -2.61
CA LEU A 58 -0.37 10.08 -1.49
C LEU A 58 0.29 8.96 -0.66
N PHE A 59 -0.46 7.90 -0.36
CA PHE A 59 0.05 6.74 0.36
C PHE A 59 1.18 6.05 -0.41
N ALA A 60 0.99 5.80 -1.70
CA ALA A 60 2.01 5.21 -2.57
C ALA A 60 3.30 6.06 -2.62
N PHE A 61 3.18 7.37 -2.82
CA PHE A 61 4.35 8.26 -2.85
C PHE A 61 5.05 8.36 -1.50
N LYS A 62 4.29 8.48 -0.41
CA LYS A 62 4.88 8.65 0.93
C LYS A 62 5.61 7.38 1.39
N THR A 63 5.00 6.22 1.20
CA THR A 63 5.65 4.94 1.52
C THR A 63 6.83 4.66 0.61
N GLY A 64 6.72 4.95 -0.69
CA GLY A 64 7.83 4.85 -1.65
C GLY A 64 9.04 5.69 -1.26
N TYR A 65 8.83 6.96 -0.91
CA TYR A 65 9.89 7.85 -0.42
C TYR A 65 10.56 7.30 0.85
N ASN A 66 9.76 6.90 1.84
CA ASN A 66 10.27 6.37 3.10
C ASN A 66 11.11 5.10 2.88
N ALA A 67 10.62 4.15 2.06
CA ALA A 67 11.34 2.93 1.74
C ALA A 67 12.67 3.23 1.02
N GLY A 68 12.65 4.05 -0.02
CA GLY A 68 13.84 4.37 -0.80
C GLY A 68 14.95 5.00 0.05
N VAL A 69 14.62 5.98 0.89
CA VAL A 69 15.60 6.64 1.78
C VAL A 69 16.17 5.66 2.81
N ASN A 70 15.34 4.81 3.41
CA ASN A 70 15.80 3.87 4.44
C ASN A 70 16.57 2.68 3.84
N ALA A 71 16.16 2.18 2.68
CA ALA A 71 16.90 1.15 1.94
C ALA A 71 18.31 1.65 1.60
N ALA A 72 18.44 2.87 1.06
CA ALA A 72 19.74 3.46 0.77
C ALA A 72 20.61 3.61 2.03
N LYS A 73 20.05 4.14 3.13
CA LYS A 73 20.77 4.29 4.41
C LYS A 73 21.27 2.96 4.98
N SER A 74 20.48 1.90 4.83
CA SER A 74 20.83 0.55 5.34
C SER A 74 22.05 -0.09 4.68
N LEU A 75 22.53 0.46 3.54
CA LEU A 75 23.72 -0.04 2.84
C LEU A 75 25.02 0.62 3.31
N ILE A 76 24.93 1.74 4.02
CA ILE A 76 26.07 2.59 4.41
C ILE A 76 26.30 2.58 5.93
N LEU A 77 25.42 1.91 6.68
CA LEU A 77 25.47 1.68 8.13
C LEU A 77 25.52 0.18 8.39
#